data_AF-A0A1A6ARI5-F1
#
_entry.id   AF-A0A1A6ARI5-F1
#
_cell.length_a   1.000
_cell.length_b   1.000
_cell.length_c   1.000
_cell.angle_alpha   90.00
_cell.angle_beta   90.00
_cell.angle_gamma   90.00
#
_symmetry.space_group_name_H-M   'P 1'
#
loop_
_entity.id
_entity.type
_entity.pdbx_description
1 polymer ?
#
loop_
_entity_poly.entity_id
_entity_poly.type
_entity_poly.pdbx_seq_one_letter_code
_entity_poly.pdbx_strand_id
1 'polypeptide(L)'
;MELLDNGLDSLKKAVYRLKEVSEIAETSPKYEYMLKEIIINLHHSTETLFKYLIHIKSPYLIYEDLNKFFKQSIEKKINNSEKNVKSNTIQFMDAINCVITIYDIDIEKIFYNKIIMLNENRNALTHYTFSFKPKETENYIALLLPELFKIYGKYIPTFDTFAETNNLYEDIEKIREKIDERGLEIILAFIKKWDDAEANMVILDQNPKNKGTVFNNRKKGATYSLCPCCNENMIYLTSTYITNSKEELYIGKCEYCGLEITLDDAKLLAAQFQSYSNIERKDLEQVLKSYLSGCLLTFEEKDSEKVNGFIKKNIGIISGIISKNREDIVEDMKNRYQYLMDDICTQMAEDYFMKNIYFNNDIVEQSVKDDDLEIKLSFLEASENIELDERYEEMIKRIRIITERMKAIDYKAYEMLLNKLATTYLSYHPGMYMSWDQNQVDVEFTFCINITGDDLESVIKFIS
;
A
#
# COMPACT_ATOMS: atom_id res chain seq x y z
N MET A 1 -12.30 25.57 2.32
CA MET A 1 -13.36 24.61 2.67
C MET A 1 -13.79 23.82 1.45
N GLU A 2 -14.34 24.43 0.39
CA GLU A 2 -14.86 23.66 -0.77
C GLU A 2 -13.88 22.69 -1.45
N LEU A 3 -12.58 23.02 -1.61
CA LEU A 3 -11.63 22.10 -2.26
C LEU A 3 -11.37 20.82 -1.45
N LEU A 4 -11.15 20.96 -0.14
CA LEU A 4 -10.84 19.82 0.71
C LEU A 4 -12.02 18.86 0.77
N ASP A 5 -13.21 19.38 1.09
CA ASP A 5 -14.41 18.56 1.27
C ASP A 5 -14.80 17.83 -0.04
N ASN A 6 -14.72 18.52 -1.18
CA ASN A 6 -15.02 17.91 -2.49
C ASN A 6 -14.00 16.83 -2.88
N GLY A 7 -12.72 17.07 -2.57
CA GLY A 7 -11.65 16.10 -2.79
C GLY A 7 -11.84 14.84 -1.96
N LEU A 8 -12.12 15.00 -0.66
CA LEU A 8 -12.32 13.90 0.28
C LEU A 8 -13.60 13.09 -0.05
N ASP A 9 -14.71 13.74 -0.37
CA ASP A 9 -15.95 13.05 -0.75
C ASP A 9 -15.79 12.23 -2.03
N SER A 10 -15.08 12.77 -3.02
CA SER A 10 -14.77 12.06 -4.26
C SER A 10 -13.84 10.87 -4.02
N LEU A 11 -12.87 10.99 -3.10
CA LEU A 11 -11.98 9.90 -2.71
C LEU A 11 -12.76 8.76 -2.05
N LYS A 12 -13.62 9.09 -1.07
CA LYS A 12 -14.50 8.13 -0.39
C LYS A 12 -15.37 7.36 -1.40
N LYS A 13 -15.99 8.07 -2.36
CA LYS A 13 -16.78 7.43 -3.42
C LYS A 13 -15.95 6.47 -4.28
N ALA A 14 -14.69 6.80 -4.57
CA ALA A 14 -13.82 5.92 -5.33
C ALA A 14 -13.49 4.63 -4.56
N VAL A 15 -13.13 4.75 -3.27
CA VAL A 15 -12.77 3.60 -2.42
C VAL A 15 -13.96 2.66 -2.21
N TYR A 16 -15.14 3.19 -1.87
CA TYR A 16 -16.33 2.36 -1.67
C TYR A 16 -16.75 1.63 -2.95
N ARG A 17 -16.67 2.30 -4.11
CA ARG A 17 -16.97 1.65 -5.39
C ARG A 17 -15.95 0.58 -5.75
N LEU A 18 -14.67 0.78 -5.40
CA LEU A 18 -13.63 -0.23 -5.60
C LEU A 18 -13.88 -1.47 -4.72
N LYS A 19 -14.33 -1.28 -3.48
CA LYS A 19 -14.75 -2.39 -2.62
C LYS A 19 -15.89 -3.18 -3.25
N GLU A 20 -16.94 -2.49 -3.68
CA GLU A 20 -18.11 -3.11 -4.32
C GLU A 20 -17.76 -3.81 -5.65
N VAL A 21 -16.84 -3.26 -6.45
CA VAL A 21 -16.48 -3.85 -7.75
C VAL A 21 -15.77 -5.20 -7.59
N SER A 22 -15.02 -5.39 -6.50
CA SER A 22 -14.32 -6.63 -6.19
C SER A 22 -15.24 -7.85 -5.99
N GLU A 23 -16.54 -7.60 -5.77
CA GLU A 23 -17.57 -8.62 -5.55
C GLU A 23 -18.41 -8.91 -6.81
N ILE A 24 -18.20 -8.16 -7.89
CA ILE A 24 -18.97 -8.26 -9.12
C ILE A 24 -18.19 -9.08 -10.15
N ALA A 25 -18.88 -9.98 -10.86
CA ALA A 25 -18.28 -10.72 -11.97
C ALA A 25 -17.82 -9.77 -13.08
N GLU A 26 -16.59 -9.94 -13.58
CA GLU A 26 -15.99 -9.12 -14.64
C GLU A 26 -16.85 -9.05 -15.92
N THR A 27 -17.64 -10.08 -16.19
CA THR A 27 -18.51 -10.17 -17.37
C THR A 27 -19.78 -9.30 -17.25
N SER A 28 -20.02 -8.69 -16.08
CA SER A 28 -21.17 -7.84 -15.85
C SER A 28 -20.97 -6.44 -16.45
N PRO A 29 -21.93 -5.88 -17.21
CA PRO A 29 -21.88 -4.48 -17.65
C PRO A 29 -21.78 -3.48 -16.49
N LYS A 30 -22.31 -3.85 -15.31
CA LYS A 30 -22.19 -3.05 -14.08
C LYS A 30 -20.73 -2.90 -13.64
N TYR A 31 -19.91 -3.93 -13.85
CA TYR A 31 -18.48 -3.92 -13.51
C TYR A 31 -17.75 -2.81 -14.29
N GLU A 32 -17.93 -2.76 -15.62
CA GLU A 32 -17.28 -1.75 -16.45
C GLU A 32 -17.72 -0.33 -16.06
N TYR A 33 -19.02 -0.12 -15.85
CA TYR A 33 -19.58 1.16 -15.42
C TYR A 33 -18.95 1.65 -14.11
N MET A 34 -18.84 0.77 -13.12
CA MET A 34 -18.26 1.09 -11.82
C MET A 34 -16.78 1.44 -11.92
N LEU A 35 -16.01 0.77 -12.78
CA LEU A 35 -14.62 1.16 -13.04
C LEU A 35 -14.50 2.58 -13.60
N LYS A 36 -15.36 2.97 -14.55
CA LYS A 36 -15.35 4.34 -15.11
C LYS A 36 -15.55 5.36 -13.99
N GLU A 37 -16.51 5.06 -13.13
CA GLU A 37 -16.84 5.88 -11.98
C GLU A 37 -15.71 5.97 -10.96
N ILE A 38 -15.03 4.86 -10.65
CA ILE A 38 -13.86 4.86 -9.75
C ILE A 38 -12.77 5.76 -10.33
N ILE A 39 -12.45 5.63 -11.63
CA ILE A 39 -11.40 6.44 -12.28
C ILE A 39 -11.75 7.93 -12.26
N ILE A 40 -12.98 8.29 -12.60
CA ILE A 40 -13.43 9.69 -12.60
C ILE A 40 -13.30 10.29 -11.20
N ASN A 41 -13.80 9.57 -10.19
CA ASN A 41 -13.77 10.03 -8.80
C ASN A 41 -12.35 10.10 -8.24
N LEU A 42 -11.50 9.11 -8.55
CA LEU A 42 -10.12 9.07 -8.07
C LEU A 42 -9.24 10.13 -8.75
N HIS A 43 -9.40 10.33 -10.06
CA HIS A 43 -8.70 11.39 -10.79
C HIS A 43 -9.09 12.77 -10.25
N HIS A 44 -10.39 13.02 -10.10
CA HIS A 44 -10.89 14.29 -9.58
C HIS A 44 -10.47 14.55 -8.12
N SER A 45 -10.59 13.55 -7.24
CA SER A 45 -10.16 13.70 -5.83
C SER A 45 -8.68 14.02 -5.73
N THR A 46 -7.85 13.27 -6.45
CA THR A 46 -6.39 13.48 -6.46
C THR A 46 -6.04 14.88 -6.95
N GLU A 47 -6.60 15.34 -8.08
CA GLU A 47 -6.38 16.72 -8.56
C GLU A 47 -6.76 17.75 -7.50
N THR A 48 -7.93 17.58 -6.87
CA THR A 48 -8.49 18.55 -5.94
C THR A 48 -7.70 18.61 -4.62
N LEU A 49 -7.34 17.46 -4.07
CA LEU A 49 -6.53 17.36 -2.85
C LEU A 49 -5.10 17.88 -3.08
N PHE A 50 -4.50 17.60 -4.23
CA PHE A 50 -3.19 18.15 -4.57
C PHE A 50 -3.25 19.67 -4.78
N LYS A 51 -4.31 20.20 -5.41
CA LYS A 51 -4.55 21.66 -5.47
C LYS A 51 -4.72 22.27 -4.09
N TYR A 52 -5.38 21.57 -3.17
CA TYR A 52 -5.49 22.00 -1.78
C TYR A 52 -4.11 22.09 -1.09
N LEU A 53 -3.25 21.08 -1.25
CA LEU A 53 -1.87 21.10 -0.74
C LEU A 53 -1.08 22.28 -1.31
N ILE A 54 -1.14 22.50 -2.62
CA ILE A 54 -0.50 23.66 -3.26
C ILE A 54 -1.04 24.95 -2.66
N HIS A 55 -2.36 25.07 -2.48
CA HIS A 55 -2.99 26.26 -1.93
C HIS A 55 -2.53 26.57 -0.50
N ILE A 56 -2.30 25.55 0.34
CA ILE A 56 -1.76 25.74 1.69
C ILE A 56 -0.36 26.37 1.65
N LYS A 57 0.52 25.91 0.74
CA LYS A 57 1.89 26.41 0.62
C LYS A 57 1.98 27.74 -0.13
N SER A 58 1.25 27.85 -1.22
CA SER A 58 1.22 29.03 -2.08
C SER A 58 -0.11 29.10 -2.85
N PRO A 59 -1.05 29.96 -2.42
CA PRO A 59 -2.35 30.12 -3.06
C PRO A 59 -2.33 30.46 -4.55
N TYR A 60 -1.22 30.99 -5.05
CA TYR A 60 -1.10 31.46 -6.43
C TYR A 60 -0.68 30.36 -7.40
N LEU A 61 0.04 29.34 -6.94
CA LEU A 61 0.57 28.28 -7.80
C LEU A 61 -0.50 27.34 -8.35
N ILE A 62 -1.75 27.49 -7.92
CA ILE A 62 -2.90 26.79 -8.48
C ILE A 62 -3.32 27.33 -9.85
N TYR A 63 -2.81 28.48 -10.28
CA TYR A 63 -3.18 29.10 -11.56
C TYR A 63 -2.19 28.76 -12.67
N GLU A 64 -2.72 28.43 -13.84
CA GLU A 64 -1.94 28.06 -15.03
C GLU A 64 -1.07 29.22 -15.54
N ASP A 65 -1.58 30.46 -15.47
CA ASP A 65 -0.88 31.67 -15.89
C ASP A 65 -0.93 32.74 -14.77
N LEU A 66 0.16 32.81 -14.00
CA LEU A 66 0.32 33.76 -12.91
C LEU A 66 0.29 35.21 -13.40
N ASN A 67 0.89 35.51 -14.55
CA ASN A 67 0.95 36.87 -15.08
C ASN A 67 -0.46 37.37 -15.44
N LYS A 68 -1.24 36.52 -16.12
CA LYS A 68 -2.64 36.80 -16.44
C LYS A 68 -3.48 36.95 -15.17
N PHE A 69 -3.29 36.07 -14.19
CA PHE A 69 -4.00 36.18 -12.90
C PHE A 69 -3.69 37.50 -12.18
N PHE A 70 -2.41 37.88 -12.05
CA PHE A 70 -2.02 39.11 -11.40
C PHE A 70 -2.54 40.34 -12.14
N LYS A 71 -2.42 40.36 -13.48
CA LYS A 71 -2.95 41.45 -14.30
C LYS A 71 -4.46 41.63 -14.09
N GLN A 72 -5.24 40.56 -14.17
CA GLN A 72 -6.68 40.60 -13.94
C GLN A 72 -7.05 40.98 -12.49
N SER A 73 -6.27 40.53 -11.52
CA SER A 73 -6.47 40.87 -10.10
C SER A 73 -6.21 42.35 -9.82
N ILE A 74 -5.18 42.93 -10.45
CA ILE A 74 -4.88 44.36 -10.36
C ILE A 74 -5.97 45.17 -11.08
N GLU A 75 -6.35 44.79 -12.30
CA GLU A 75 -7.42 45.44 -13.06
C GLU A 75 -8.74 45.44 -12.28
N LYS A 76 -9.07 44.34 -11.59
CA LYS A 76 -10.24 44.26 -10.70
C LYS A 76 -10.17 45.28 -9.56
N LYS A 77 -9.02 45.36 -8.87
CA LYS A 77 -8.80 46.30 -7.77
C LYS A 77 -8.85 47.76 -8.21
N ILE A 78 -8.32 48.07 -9.40
CA ILE A 78 -8.33 49.44 -9.96
C ILE A 78 -9.73 49.85 -10.39
N ASN A 79 -10.47 48.94 -11.05
CA ASN A 79 -11.77 49.28 -11.65
C ASN A 79 -12.98 49.03 -10.73
N ASN A 80 -12.77 48.68 -9.44
CA ASN A 80 -13.84 48.28 -8.49
C ASN A 80 -14.88 47.33 -9.11
N SER A 81 -14.43 46.37 -9.92
CA SER A 81 -15.32 45.44 -10.60
C SER A 81 -15.69 44.27 -9.68
N GLU A 82 -16.98 43.95 -9.59
CA GLU A 82 -17.46 42.75 -8.87
C GLU A 82 -17.23 41.44 -9.65
N LYS A 83 -16.79 41.51 -10.91
CA LYS A 83 -16.55 40.29 -11.71
C LYS A 83 -15.41 39.45 -11.08
N ASN A 84 -15.65 38.15 -10.95
CA ASN A 84 -14.62 37.21 -10.52
C ASN A 84 -13.51 37.11 -11.57
N VAL A 85 -12.26 37.05 -11.09
CA VAL A 85 -11.08 36.82 -11.94
C VAL A 85 -11.23 35.43 -12.56
N LYS A 86 -11.42 35.37 -13.89
CA LYS A 86 -11.50 34.10 -14.62
C LYS A 86 -10.09 33.69 -15.07
N SER A 87 -9.36 33.06 -14.17
CA SER A 87 -8.11 32.36 -14.47
C SER A 87 -8.34 30.85 -14.49
N ASN A 88 -7.74 30.16 -15.46
CA ASN A 88 -7.68 28.71 -15.46
C ASN A 88 -6.79 28.25 -14.30
N THR A 89 -7.13 27.10 -13.73
CA THR A 89 -6.27 26.43 -12.76
C THR A 89 -5.42 25.40 -13.46
N ILE A 90 -4.27 25.07 -12.87
CA ILE A 90 -3.36 24.01 -13.34
C ILE A 90 -4.11 22.67 -13.50
N GLN A 91 -3.65 21.79 -14.38
CA GLN A 91 -4.31 20.51 -14.63
C GLN A 91 -3.80 19.40 -13.70
N PHE A 92 -4.38 18.20 -13.80
CA PHE A 92 -4.04 17.03 -12.98
C PHE A 92 -2.52 16.80 -12.83
N MET A 93 -1.80 16.60 -13.94
CA MET A 93 -0.36 16.30 -13.89
C MET A 93 0.45 17.48 -13.36
N ASP A 94 0.05 18.71 -13.66
CA ASP A 94 0.71 19.92 -13.14
C ASP A 94 0.55 20.01 -11.62
N ALA A 95 -0.64 19.70 -11.10
CA ALA A 95 -0.90 19.68 -9.66
C ALA A 95 -0.04 18.63 -8.95
N ILE A 96 0.07 17.42 -9.52
CA ILE A 96 0.97 16.38 -9.01
C ILE A 96 2.42 16.88 -8.96
N ASN A 97 2.96 17.31 -10.11
CA ASN A 97 4.37 17.73 -10.21
C ASN A 97 4.69 18.90 -9.28
N CYS A 98 3.75 19.83 -9.13
CA CYS A 98 3.87 20.99 -8.26
C CYS A 98 3.96 20.57 -6.78
N VAL A 99 3.10 19.67 -6.30
CA VAL A 99 3.19 19.15 -4.92
C VAL A 99 4.51 18.42 -4.68
N ILE A 100 4.89 17.51 -5.59
CA ILE A 100 6.14 16.74 -5.48
C ILE A 100 7.33 17.68 -5.30
N THR A 101 7.38 18.74 -6.12
CA THR A 101 8.47 19.70 -6.11
C THR A 101 8.45 20.61 -4.88
N ILE A 102 7.29 21.14 -4.49
CA ILE A 102 7.19 22.13 -3.39
C ILE A 102 7.37 21.48 -2.02
N TYR A 103 6.95 20.22 -1.89
CA TYR A 103 7.07 19.46 -0.65
C TYR A 103 8.33 18.58 -0.60
N ASP A 104 9.14 18.59 -1.66
CA ASP A 104 10.37 17.80 -1.80
C ASP A 104 10.11 16.31 -1.52
N ILE A 105 9.11 15.75 -2.20
CA ILE A 105 8.66 14.37 -1.98
C ILE A 105 9.47 13.44 -2.89
N ASP A 106 10.26 12.56 -2.27
CA ASP A 106 10.89 11.44 -2.97
C ASP A 106 9.82 10.46 -3.47
N ILE A 107 9.78 10.24 -4.78
CA ILE A 107 8.79 9.37 -5.42
C ILE A 107 9.47 8.29 -6.26
N GLU A 108 9.06 7.05 -6.01
CA GLU A 108 9.44 5.92 -6.85
C GLU A 108 8.83 6.02 -8.25
N LYS A 109 9.62 5.66 -9.27
CA LYS A 109 9.18 5.62 -10.67
C LYS A 109 7.91 4.79 -10.88
N ILE A 110 7.79 3.66 -10.18
CA ILE A 110 6.63 2.76 -10.26
C ILE A 110 5.35 3.47 -9.77
N PHE A 111 5.42 4.25 -8.69
CA PHE A 111 4.29 5.03 -8.19
C PHE A 111 3.90 6.14 -9.17
N TYR A 112 4.87 6.91 -9.67
CA TYR A 112 4.61 7.98 -10.63
C TYR A 112 3.97 7.47 -11.94
N ASN A 113 4.40 6.30 -12.42
CA ASN A 113 3.80 5.66 -13.60
C ASN A 113 2.31 5.36 -13.40
N LYS A 114 1.88 4.94 -12.20
CA LYS A 114 0.46 4.68 -11.89
C LYS A 114 -0.38 5.96 -11.92
N ILE A 115 0.20 7.10 -11.52
CA ILE A 115 -0.44 8.41 -11.67
C ILE A 115 -0.64 8.77 -13.15
N ILE A 116 0.37 8.52 -13.99
CA ILE A 116 0.26 8.73 -15.44
C ILE A 116 -0.85 7.84 -16.00
N MET A 117 -0.88 6.55 -15.65
CA MET A 117 -1.92 5.61 -16.10
C MET A 117 -3.33 6.08 -15.69
N LEU A 118 -3.51 6.59 -14.47
CA LEU A 118 -4.78 7.16 -14.02
C LEU A 118 -5.21 8.32 -14.92
N ASN A 119 -4.30 9.22 -15.28
CA ASN A 119 -4.58 10.35 -16.16
C ASN A 119 -4.91 9.90 -17.59
N GLU A 120 -4.14 8.95 -18.14
CA GLU A 120 -4.40 8.38 -19.47
C GLU A 120 -5.76 7.67 -19.53
N ASN A 121 -6.09 6.86 -18.53
CA ASN A 121 -7.39 6.16 -18.43
C ASN A 121 -8.56 7.15 -18.32
N ARG A 122 -8.41 8.21 -17.50
CA ARG A 122 -9.43 9.25 -17.40
C ARG A 122 -9.61 10.01 -18.71
N ASN A 123 -8.53 10.26 -19.45
CA ASN A 123 -8.63 10.92 -20.75
C ASN A 123 -9.26 9.99 -21.80
N ALA A 124 -8.94 8.69 -21.77
CA ALA A 124 -9.55 7.68 -22.64
C ALA A 124 -11.06 7.56 -22.42
N LEU A 125 -11.57 7.75 -21.20
CA LEU A 125 -13.01 7.78 -20.90
C LEU A 125 -13.79 8.84 -21.68
N THR A 126 -13.14 9.91 -22.13
CA THR A 126 -13.80 10.94 -22.93
C THR A 126 -14.07 10.51 -24.37
N HIS A 127 -13.51 9.36 -24.80
CA HIS A 127 -13.76 8.73 -26.09
C HIS A 127 -14.81 7.60 -25.96
N TYR A 128 -15.96 7.75 -26.60
CA TYR A 128 -17.14 6.88 -26.47
C TYR A 128 -16.94 5.37 -26.76
N THR A 129 -15.82 4.97 -27.38
CA THR A 129 -15.53 3.58 -27.75
C THR A 129 -14.64 2.84 -26.75
N PHE A 130 -14.32 3.47 -25.62
CA PHE A 130 -13.36 2.92 -24.66
C PHE A 130 -13.98 1.83 -23.75
N SER A 131 -13.37 0.64 -23.77
CA SER A 131 -13.70 -0.50 -22.90
C SER A 131 -12.47 -0.83 -22.05
N PHE A 132 -12.67 -0.92 -20.73
CA PHE A 132 -11.61 -1.26 -19.78
C PHE A 132 -11.24 -2.73 -19.89
N LYS A 133 -10.04 -3.06 -19.38
CA LYS A 133 -9.76 -4.42 -18.90
C LYS A 133 -9.93 -4.43 -17.38
N PRO A 134 -11.09 -4.95 -16.91
CA PRO A 134 -11.52 -5.03 -15.54
C PRO A 134 -10.45 -5.07 -14.44
N LYS A 135 -9.86 -6.24 -14.25
CA LYS A 135 -8.99 -6.53 -13.11
C LYS A 135 -7.70 -5.74 -13.07
N GLU A 136 -7.20 -5.31 -14.22
CA GLU A 136 -5.96 -4.54 -14.25
C GLU A 136 -6.20 -3.13 -13.77
N THR A 137 -7.36 -2.58 -14.14
CA THR A 137 -7.79 -1.27 -13.68
C THR A 137 -7.98 -1.27 -12.17
N GLU A 138 -8.68 -2.28 -11.67
CA GLU A 138 -8.83 -2.54 -10.24
C GLU A 138 -7.47 -2.67 -9.55
N ASN A 139 -6.57 -3.49 -10.10
CA ASN A 139 -5.24 -3.74 -9.55
C ASN A 139 -4.40 -2.47 -9.43
N TYR A 140 -4.19 -1.71 -10.52
CA TYR A 140 -3.32 -0.53 -10.43
C TYR A 140 -3.91 0.53 -9.49
N ILE A 141 -5.24 0.66 -9.40
CA ILE A 141 -5.91 1.58 -8.49
C ILE A 141 -5.66 1.18 -7.03
N ALA A 142 -5.83 -0.10 -6.71
CA ALA A 142 -5.54 -0.61 -5.37
C ALA A 142 -4.05 -0.47 -4.98
N LEU A 143 -3.16 -0.51 -5.97
CA LEU A 143 -1.74 -0.25 -5.76
C LEU A 143 -1.43 1.25 -5.58
N LEU A 144 -2.22 2.13 -6.19
CA LEU A 144 -2.04 3.58 -6.15
C LEU A 144 -2.56 4.20 -4.85
N LEU A 145 -3.68 3.71 -4.33
CA LEU A 145 -4.36 4.28 -3.16
C LEU A 145 -3.49 4.37 -1.90
N PRO A 146 -2.75 3.33 -1.46
CA PRO A 146 -1.92 3.42 -0.26
C PRO A 146 -0.86 4.52 -0.35
N GLU A 147 -0.23 4.68 -1.51
CA GLU A 147 0.79 5.71 -1.71
C GLU A 147 0.19 7.13 -1.69
N LEU A 148 -1.01 7.30 -2.27
CA LEU A 148 -1.75 8.55 -2.15
C LEU A 148 -2.14 8.84 -0.70
N PHE A 149 -2.60 7.83 0.05
CA PHE A 149 -2.97 7.95 1.46
C PHE A 149 -1.78 8.34 2.32
N LYS A 150 -0.58 7.79 2.09
CA LYS A 150 0.66 8.21 2.76
C LYS A 150 0.92 9.71 2.57
N ILE A 151 0.77 10.22 1.34
CA ILE A 151 0.93 11.66 1.05
C ILE A 151 -0.15 12.47 1.77
N TYR A 152 -1.41 12.02 1.71
CA TYR A 152 -2.52 12.73 2.33
C TYR A 152 -2.42 12.76 3.85
N GLY A 153 -2.20 11.64 4.52
CA GLY A 153 -2.02 11.59 5.98
C GLY A 153 -0.86 12.47 6.44
N LYS A 154 0.26 12.46 5.69
CA LYS A 154 1.43 13.28 6.04
C LYS A 154 1.20 14.79 5.90
N TYR A 155 0.44 15.23 4.89
CA TYR A 155 0.39 16.65 4.52
C TYR A 155 -0.99 17.31 4.65
N ILE A 156 -2.05 16.55 4.90
CA ILE A 156 -3.43 17.04 5.14
C ILE A 156 -3.81 16.72 6.60
N PRO A 157 -3.82 17.72 7.50
CA PRO A 157 -3.97 17.50 8.94
C PRO A 157 -5.22 16.73 9.38
N THR A 158 -6.32 16.80 8.63
CA THR A 158 -7.60 16.15 8.97
C THR A 158 -7.82 14.84 8.23
N PHE A 159 -6.83 14.36 7.48
CA PHE A 159 -7.01 13.21 6.59
C PHE A 159 -7.15 11.90 7.36
N ASP A 160 -6.30 11.65 8.36
CA ASP A 160 -6.32 10.38 9.11
C ASP A 160 -7.64 10.20 9.84
N THR A 161 -8.08 11.23 10.58
CA THR A 161 -9.40 11.25 11.23
C THR A 161 -10.54 11.01 10.23
N PHE A 162 -10.47 11.62 9.03
CA PHE A 162 -11.46 11.40 7.99
C PHE A 162 -11.43 9.95 7.47
N ALA A 163 -10.26 9.39 7.20
CA ALA A 163 -10.10 8.05 6.68
C ALA A 163 -10.56 6.99 7.68
N GLU A 164 -10.24 7.16 8.97
CA GLU A 164 -10.70 6.33 10.08
C GLU A 164 -12.22 6.40 10.24
N THR A 165 -12.79 7.62 10.34
CA THR A 165 -14.24 7.82 10.51
C THR A 165 -15.07 7.18 9.39
N ASN A 166 -14.47 7.02 8.20
CA ASN A 166 -15.13 6.46 7.03
C ASN A 166 -14.66 5.03 6.69
N ASN A 167 -13.89 4.37 7.57
CA ASN A 167 -13.34 3.02 7.41
C ASN A 167 -12.54 2.82 6.10
N LEU A 168 -11.91 3.89 5.58
CA LEU A 168 -11.20 3.82 4.30
C LEU A 168 -9.92 2.99 4.38
N TYR A 169 -9.22 3.04 5.52
CA TYR A 169 -8.01 2.23 5.75
C TYR A 169 -8.31 0.73 5.68
N GLU A 170 -9.34 0.28 6.40
CA GLU A 170 -9.79 -1.12 6.41
C GLU A 170 -10.27 -1.57 5.02
N ASP A 171 -11.02 -0.71 4.32
CA ASP A 171 -11.52 -1.02 2.98
C ASP A 171 -10.38 -1.21 1.96
N ILE A 172 -9.38 -0.33 1.98
CA ILE A 172 -8.21 -0.43 1.11
C ILE A 172 -7.40 -1.67 1.45
N GLU A 173 -7.23 -1.98 2.73
CA GLU A 173 -6.53 -3.19 3.19
C GLU A 173 -7.17 -4.46 2.63
N LYS A 174 -8.48 -4.62 2.77
CA LYS A 174 -9.21 -5.79 2.25
C LYS A 174 -9.10 -5.93 0.73
N ILE A 175 -9.17 -4.82 0.00
CA ILE A 175 -8.98 -4.81 -1.45
C ILE A 175 -7.54 -5.24 -1.79
N ARG A 176 -6.58 -4.71 -1.03
CA ARG A 176 -5.16 -4.91 -1.24
C ARG A 176 -4.74 -6.36 -0.98
N GLU A 177 -5.24 -7.00 0.07
CA GLU A 177 -4.93 -8.40 0.40
C GLU A 177 -5.26 -9.35 -0.76
N LYS A 178 -6.45 -9.23 -1.35
CA LYS A 178 -6.87 -10.08 -2.49
C LYS A 178 -5.97 -9.88 -3.72
N ILE A 179 -5.55 -8.64 -3.96
CA ILE A 179 -4.71 -8.28 -5.11
C ILE A 179 -3.28 -8.71 -4.88
N ASP A 180 -2.78 -8.58 -3.65
CA ASP A 180 -1.45 -9.03 -3.27
C ASP A 180 -1.31 -10.53 -3.41
N GLU A 181 -2.31 -11.28 -2.97
CA GLU A 181 -2.29 -12.74 -3.08
C GLU A 181 -2.15 -13.22 -4.53
N ARG A 182 -3.00 -12.69 -5.42
CA ARG A 182 -2.97 -13.01 -6.85
C ARG A 182 -1.69 -12.48 -7.52
N GLY A 183 -1.29 -11.26 -7.17
CA GLY A 183 -0.09 -10.62 -7.71
C GLY A 183 1.17 -11.40 -7.37
N LEU A 184 1.25 -11.88 -6.12
CA LEU A 184 2.34 -12.71 -5.60
C LEU A 184 2.45 -14.04 -6.37
N GLU A 185 1.32 -14.70 -6.64
CA GLU A 185 1.30 -15.95 -7.42
C GLU A 185 1.86 -15.75 -8.83
N ILE A 186 1.37 -14.72 -9.53
CA ILE A 186 1.75 -14.46 -10.92
C ILE A 186 3.23 -14.02 -10.98
N ILE A 187 3.67 -13.10 -10.11
CA ILE A 187 5.04 -12.58 -10.18
C ILE A 187 6.09 -13.65 -9.86
N LEU A 188 5.82 -14.55 -8.91
CA LEU A 188 6.75 -15.66 -8.61
C LEU A 188 6.83 -16.66 -9.75
N ALA A 189 5.69 -16.99 -10.35
CA ALA A 189 5.67 -17.83 -11.54
C ALA A 189 6.45 -17.17 -12.69
N PHE A 190 6.30 -15.86 -12.89
CA PHE A 190 7.00 -15.12 -13.92
C PHE A 190 8.52 -15.04 -13.66
N ILE A 191 8.92 -14.75 -12.42
CA ILE A 191 10.33 -14.76 -11.99
C ILE A 191 10.96 -16.12 -12.25
N LYS A 192 10.27 -17.22 -11.96
CA LYS A 192 10.79 -18.56 -12.26
C LYS A 192 11.02 -18.76 -13.76
N LYS A 193 10.06 -18.35 -14.61
CA LYS A 193 10.22 -18.38 -16.08
C LYS A 193 11.40 -17.52 -16.53
N TRP A 194 11.65 -16.40 -15.85
CA TRP A 194 12.77 -15.52 -16.12
C TRP A 194 14.11 -16.18 -15.76
N ASP A 195 14.23 -16.71 -14.55
CA ASP A 195 15.44 -17.38 -14.08
C ASP A 195 15.76 -18.62 -14.95
N ASP A 196 14.75 -19.39 -15.35
CA ASP A 196 14.89 -20.51 -16.30
C ASP A 196 15.38 -20.02 -17.68
N ALA A 197 14.90 -18.87 -18.14
CA ALA A 197 15.32 -18.26 -19.40
C ALA A 197 16.77 -17.76 -19.35
N GLU A 198 17.20 -17.16 -18.23
CA GLU A 198 18.58 -16.76 -18.00
C GLU A 198 19.52 -17.96 -17.99
N ALA A 199 19.16 -19.04 -17.30
CA ALA A 199 19.94 -20.27 -17.29
C ALA A 199 20.09 -20.87 -18.70
N ASN A 200 19.01 -20.87 -19.49
CA ASN A 200 19.04 -21.37 -20.87
C ASN A 200 19.92 -20.49 -21.78
N MET A 201 19.93 -19.16 -21.60
CA MET A 201 20.86 -18.29 -22.34
C MET A 201 22.31 -18.67 -22.10
N VAL A 202 22.69 -18.86 -20.83
CA VAL A 202 24.07 -19.23 -20.47
C VAL A 202 24.49 -20.52 -21.19
N ILE A 203 23.60 -21.51 -21.29
CA ILE A 203 23.85 -22.76 -22.01
C ILE A 203 24.02 -22.52 -23.52
N LEU A 204 23.17 -21.69 -24.13
CA LEU A 204 23.23 -21.40 -25.56
C LEU A 204 24.46 -20.56 -25.93
N ASP A 205 24.85 -19.61 -25.09
CA ASP A 205 26.03 -18.75 -25.31
C ASP A 205 27.34 -19.54 -25.22
N GLN A 206 27.38 -20.62 -24.44
CA GLN A 206 28.51 -21.55 -24.41
C GLN A 206 28.65 -22.40 -25.69
N ASN A 207 27.62 -22.43 -26.55
CA ASN A 207 27.64 -23.19 -27.80
C ASN A 207 27.24 -22.32 -29.02
N PRO A 208 28.21 -21.64 -29.66
CA PRO A 208 27.95 -20.73 -30.78
C PRO A 208 27.19 -21.34 -31.96
N LYS A 209 27.33 -22.67 -32.20
CA LYS A 209 26.59 -23.37 -33.25
C LYS A 209 25.10 -23.48 -32.92
N ASN A 210 24.77 -23.79 -31.66
CA ASN A 210 23.39 -23.87 -31.20
C ASN A 210 22.73 -22.49 -31.25
N LYS A 211 23.45 -21.46 -30.76
CA LYS A 211 22.99 -20.06 -30.88
C LYS A 211 22.71 -19.69 -32.34
N GLY A 212 23.66 -19.89 -33.25
CA GLY A 212 23.47 -19.60 -34.67
C GLY A 212 22.28 -20.35 -35.29
N THR A 213 22.06 -21.61 -34.90
CA THR A 213 20.93 -22.42 -35.38
C THR A 213 19.58 -21.81 -34.96
N VAL A 214 19.48 -21.32 -33.72
CA VAL A 214 18.25 -20.69 -33.20
C VAL A 214 17.91 -19.42 -33.99
N PHE A 215 18.88 -18.55 -34.25
CA PHE A 215 18.65 -17.33 -35.04
C PHE A 215 18.34 -17.62 -36.51
N ASN A 216 18.95 -18.66 -37.09
CA ASN A 216 18.71 -19.07 -38.47
C ASN A 216 17.34 -19.76 -38.68
N ASN A 217 16.78 -20.36 -37.63
CA ASN A 217 15.50 -21.07 -37.68
C ASN A 217 14.27 -20.16 -37.48
N ARG A 218 14.45 -18.84 -37.56
CA ARG A 218 13.33 -17.90 -37.52
C ARG A 218 12.28 -18.26 -38.58
N LYS A 219 11.02 -18.25 -38.17
CA LYS A 219 9.89 -18.53 -39.05
C LYS A 219 9.77 -17.41 -40.09
N LYS A 220 9.89 -17.76 -41.37
CA LYS A 220 9.72 -16.81 -42.47
C LYS A 220 8.32 -16.18 -42.40
N GLY A 221 8.26 -14.84 -42.44
CA GLY A 221 7.01 -14.08 -42.41
C GLY A 221 6.41 -13.88 -41.02
N ALA A 222 7.06 -14.36 -39.95
CA ALA A 222 6.61 -14.10 -38.58
C ALA A 222 7.11 -12.75 -38.05
N THR A 223 6.30 -12.11 -37.20
CA THR A 223 6.67 -10.88 -36.48
C THR A 223 7.35 -11.24 -35.17
N TYR A 224 8.48 -10.61 -34.91
CA TYR A 224 9.25 -10.79 -33.67
C TYR A 224 9.39 -9.47 -32.91
N SER A 225 9.37 -9.57 -31.58
CA SER A 225 9.59 -8.44 -30.66
C SER A 225 10.82 -8.64 -29.77
N LEU A 226 11.31 -7.53 -29.22
CA LEU A 226 12.44 -7.48 -28.28
C LEU A 226 12.08 -8.15 -26.95
N CYS A 227 12.75 -9.23 -26.59
CA CYS A 227 12.55 -9.94 -25.33
C CYS A 227 13.07 -9.13 -24.13
N PRO A 228 12.31 -8.97 -23.02
CA PRO A 228 12.76 -8.21 -21.86
C PRO A 228 13.91 -8.90 -21.11
N CYS A 229 14.02 -10.22 -21.19
CA CYS A 229 15.05 -10.98 -20.48
C CYS A 229 16.38 -10.99 -21.24
N CYS A 230 16.37 -11.32 -22.53
CA CYS A 230 17.61 -11.46 -23.31
C CYS A 230 17.98 -10.24 -24.16
N ASN A 231 17.09 -9.25 -24.26
CA ASN A 231 17.25 -8.09 -25.15
C ASN A 231 17.49 -8.43 -26.62
N GLU A 232 17.08 -9.63 -27.05
CA GLU A 232 17.10 -10.04 -28.46
C GLU A 232 15.70 -9.93 -29.07
N ASN A 233 15.62 -9.58 -30.35
CA ASN A 233 14.36 -9.49 -31.12
C ASN A 233 13.78 -10.87 -31.46
N MET A 234 13.58 -11.73 -30.46
CA MET A 234 13.33 -13.17 -30.61
C MET A 234 12.02 -13.65 -29.99
N ILE A 235 11.17 -12.75 -29.47
CA ILE A 235 9.82 -13.14 -29.07
C ILE A 235 8.97 -13.39 -30.30
N TYR A 236 8.57 -14.63 -30.52
CA TYR A 236 7.52 -14.96 -31.47
C TYR A 236 6.17 -14.53 -30.90
N LEU A 237 5.56 -13.53 -31.54
CA LEU A 237 4.28 -12.96 -31.12
C LEU A 237 3.13 -13.93 -31.42
N THR A 238 2.37 -14.29 -30.38
CA THR A 238 1.12 -15.06 -30.54
C THR A 238 -0.10 -14.15 -30.49
N SER A 239 -0.02 -13.09 -29.71
CA SER A 239 -1.06 -12.05 -29.60
C SER A 239 -0.45 -10.76 -29.07
N THR A 240 -1.13 -9.64 -29.27
CA THR A 240 -0.81 -8.37 -28.62
C THR A 240 -1.78 -8.09 -27.49
N TYR A 241 -1.24 -7.47 -26.45
CA TYR A 241 -1.99 -7.00 -25.31
C TYR A 241 -2.21 -5.49 -25.48
N ILE A 242 -3.42 -5.13 -25.92
CA ILE A 242 -3.81 -3.76 -26.25
C ILE A 242 -4.56 -3.13 -25.08
N THR A 243 -4.18 -1.92 -24.69
CA THR A 243 -4.81 -1.11 -23.62
C THR A 243 -4.89 0.34 -24.12
N ASN A 244 -5.99 1.04 -23.85
CA ASN A 244 -6.15 2.44 -24.29
C ASN A 244 -5.97 2.69 -25.80
N SER A 245 -6.32 1.72 -26.64
CA SER A 245 -6.10 1.76 -28.09
C SER A 245 -4.62 1.94 -28.50
N LYS A 246 -3.69 1.67 -27.58
CA LYS A 246 -2.25 1.56 -27.80
C LYS A 246 -1.83 0.10 -27.56
N GLU A 247 -0.92 -0.42 -28.39
CA GLU A 247 -0.25 -1.68 -28.07
C GLU A 247 0.70 -1.41 -26.89
N GLU A 248 0.32 -1.84 -25.67
CA GLU A 248 1.17 -1.63 -24.50
C GLU A 248 2.15 -2.78 -24.33
N LEU A 249 1.69 -4.02 -24.52
CA LEU A 249 2.51 -5.21 -24.31
C LEU A 249 2.18 -6.31 -25.33
N TYR A 250 2.96 -7.37 -25.31
CA TYR A 250 2.79 -8.55 -26.16
C TYR A 250 2.76 -9.86 -25.38
N ILE A 251 2.19 -10.88 -26.00
CA ILE A 251 2.11 -12.26 -25.53
C ILE A 251 2.87 -13.13 -26.52
N GLY A 252 3.69 -14.05 -26.02
CA GLY A 252 4.52 -14.87 -26.89
C GLY A 252 5.63 -15.59 -26.16
N LYS A 253 6.51 -16.21 -26.95
CA LYS A 253 7.64 -16.97 -26.43
C LYS A 253 8.92 -16.57 -27.12
N CYS A 254 9.98 -16.38 -26.35
CA CYS A 254 11.29 -16.08 -26.88
C CYS A 254 11.89 -17.35 -27.46
N GLU A 255 12.12 -17.37 -28.77
CA GLU A 255 12.75 -18.52 -29.42
C GLU A 255 14.23 -18.65 -29.05
N TYR A 256 14.85 -17.58 -28.49
CA TYR A 256 16.21 -17.60 -27.98
C TYR A 256 16.29 -18.08 -26.53
N CYS A 257 15.92 -17.25 -25.55
CA CYS A 257 16.06 -17.61 -24.14
C CYS A 257 14.95 -18.55 -23.64
N GLY A 258 13.86 -18.73 -24.37
CA GLY A 258 12.74 -19.59 -23.97
C GLY A 258 11.70 -18.92 -23.08
N LEU A 259 11.90 -17.66 -22.67
CA LEU A 259 10.95 -16.91 -21.86
C LEU A 259 9.56 -16.90 -22.50
N GLU A 260 8.57 -17.41 -21.78
CA GLU A 260 7.16 -17.39 -22.18
C GLU A 260 6.42 -16.31 -21.39
N ILE A 261 5.76 -15.41 -22.12
CA ILE A 261 4.93 -14.35 -21.57
C ILE A 261 3.48 -14.69 -21.88
N THR A 262 2.73 -15.04 -20.84
CA THR A 262 1.30 -15.36 -20.90
C THR A 262 0.45 -14.10 -20.78
N LEU A 263 -0.86 -14.24 -20.96
CA LEU A 263 -1.79 -13.14 -20.76
C LEU A 263 -1.70 -12.59 -19.33
N ASP A 264 -1.75 -13.43 -18.31
CA ASP A 264 -1.70 -12.98 -16.92
C ASP A 264 -0.37 -12.30 -16.56
N ASP A 265 0.75 -12.76 -17.12
CA ASP A 265 2.04 -12.07 -16.98
C ASP A 265 1.97 -10.66 -17.58
N ALA A 266 1.44 -10.52 -18.81
CA ALA A 266 1.27 -9.24 -19.47
C ALA A 266 0.35 -8.29 -18.68
N LYS A 267 -0.75 -8.80 -18.12
CA LYS A 267 -1.67 -8.01 -17.29
C LYS A 267 -1.00 -7.49 -16.03
N LEU A 268 -0.27 -8.35 -15.33
CA LEU A 268 0.48 -7.97 -14.13
C LEU A 268 1.52 -6.90 -14.45
N LEU A 269 2.30 -7.13 -15.51
CA LEU A 269 3.37 -6.24 -15.91
C LEU A 269 2.80 -4.89 -16.41
N ALA A 270 1.66 -4.86 -17.09
CA ALA A 270 0.97 -3.63 -17.48
C ALA A 270 0.54 -2.81 -16.25
N ALA A 271 0.09 -3.46 -15.18
CA ALA A 271 -0.31 -2.79 -13.94
C ALA A 271 0.88 -2.16 -13.17
N GLN A 272 2.12 -2.55 -13.50
CA GLN A 272 3.34 -2.10 -12.82
C GLN A 272 4.24 -1.24 -13.71
N PHE A 273 4.22 -1.48 -15.02
CA PHE A 273 5.14 -0.93 -16.00
C PHE A 273 4.38 -0.45 -17.23
N GLN A 274 4.85 0.64 -17.85
CA GLN A 274 4.26 1.18 -19.09
C GLN A 274 4.63 0.36 -20.33
N SER A 275 5.72 -0.40 -20.29
CA SER A 275 6.17 -1.24 -21.41
C SER A 275 7.15 -2.32 -20.93
N TYR A 276 7.42 -3.34 -21.75
CA TYR A 276 8.51 -4.30 -21.49
C TYR A 276 9.91 -3.70 -21.68
N SER A 277 10.02 -2.55 -22.34
CA SER A 277 11.32 -1.95 -22.59
C SER A 277 11.93 -1.47 -21.27
N ASN A 278 13.13 -1.97 -20.96
CA ASN A 278 13.90 -1.68 -19.74
C ASN A 278 13.36 -2.31 -18.45
N ILE A 279 12.61 -3.42 -18.52
CA ILE A 279 12.35 -4.22 -17.31
C ILE A 279 13.61 -5.04 -17.00
N GLU A 280 14.20 -4.81 -15.84
CA GLU A 280 15.30 -5.60 -15.32
C GLU A 280 14.82 -6.60 -14.25
N ARG A 281 15.63 -7.63 -13.99
CA ARG A 281 15.33 -8.63 -12.95
C ARG A 281 15.09 -8.00 -11.56
N LYS A 282 15.80 -6.91 -11.25
CA LYS A 282 15.66 -6.14 -10.00
C LYS A 282 14.30 -5.44 -9.89
N ASP A 283 13.72 -5.00 -11.02
CA ASP A 283 12.39 -4.37 -11.02
C ASP A 283 11.32 -5.41 -10.70
N LEU A 284 11.50 -6.65 -11.17
CA LEU A 284 10.64 -7.77 -10.80
C LEU A 284 10.80 -8.15 -9.32
N GLU A 285 12.01 -8.08 -8.75
CA GLU A 285 12.22 -8.27 -7.31
C GLU A 285 11.48 -7.20 -6.49
N GLN A 286 11.50 -5.94 -6.93
CA GLN A 286 10.77 -4.85 -6.27
C GLN A 286 9.24 -5.06 -6.32
N VAL A 287 8.70 -5.49 -7.47
CA VAL A 287 7.28 -5.83 -7.58
C VAL A 287 6.92 -6.99 -6.66
N LEU A 288 7.74 -8.06 -6.64
CA LEU A 288 7.54 -9.18 -5.74
C LEU A 288 7.61 -8.75 -4.28
N LYS A 289 8.58 -7.92 -3.88
CA LYS A 289 8.68 -7.36 -2.52
C LYS A 289 7.38 -6.66 -2.11
N SER A 290 6.83 -5.80 -2.98
CA SER A 290 5.58 -5.08 -2.68
C SER A 290 4.40 -6.02 -2.41
N TYR A 291 4.26 -7.08 -3.21
CA TYR A 291 3.20 -8.09 -3.00
C TYR A 291 3.46 -8.96 -1.78
N LEU A 292 4.72 -9.34 -1.56
CA LEU A 292 5.13 -10.20 -0.47
C LEU A 292 4.87 -9.54 0.89
N SER A 293 5.24 -8.27 1.07
CA SER A 293 4.98 -7.54 2.32
C SER A 293 3.49 -7.56 2.70
N GLY A 294 2.59 -7.39 1.73
CA GLY A 294 1.14 -7.48 1.96
C GLY A 294 0.69 -8.89 2.38
N CYS A 295 1.10 -9.92 1.63
CA CYS A 295 0.75 -11.31 1.95
C CYS A 295 1.33 -11.78 3.28
N LEU A 296 2.52 -11.30 3.68
CA LEU A 296 3.10 -11.63 4.97
C LEU A 296 2.22 -11.16 6.13
N LEU A 297 1.42 -10.13 5.93
CA LEU A 297 0.55 -9.54 6.94
C LEU A 297 -0.87 -10.10 6.93
N THR A 298 -1.22 -11.01 6.01
CA THR A 298 -2.56 -11.64 5.97
C THR A 298 -2.74 -12.64 7.10
N PHE A 299 -3.74 -12.42 7.95
CA PHE A 299 -4.01 -13.26 9.14
C PHE A 299 -5.40 -13.91 9.17
N GLU A 300 -6.34 -13.56 8.27
CA GLU A 300 -7.62 -14.29 8.18
C GLU A 300 -7.37 -15.79 7.94
N GLU A 301 -7.98 -16.66 8.74
CA GLU A 301 -7.57 -18.07 8.86
C GLU A 301 -7.58 -18.83 7.53
N LYS A 302 -8.64 -18.67 6.72
CA LYS A 302 -8.76 -19.31 5.41
C LYS A 302 -7.72 -18.83 4.41
N ASP A 303 -7.45 -17.53 4.41
CA ASP A 303 -6.49 -16.92 3.49
C ASP A 303 -5.04 -17.18 3.95
N SER A 304 -4.81 -17.22 5.25
CA SER A 304 -3.53 -17.53 5.88
C SER A 304 -3.06 -18.94 5.53
N GLU A 305 -3.93 -19.96 5.55
CA GLU A 305 -3.55 -21.31 5.12
C GLU A 305 -3.10 -21.36 3.66
N LYS A 306 -3.84 -20.67 2.78
CA LYS A 306 -3.53 -20.58 1.34
C LYS A 306 -2.20 -19.87 1.11
N VAL A 307 -2.01 -18.71 1.73
CA VAL A 307 -0.75 -17.93 1.69
C VAL A 307 0.41 -18.76 2.23
N ASN A 308 0.25 -19.43 3.37
CA ASN A 308 1.30 -20.26 3.97
C ASN A 308 1.69 -21.44 3.07
N GLY A 309 0.70 -22.13 2.49
CA GLY A 309 0.94 -23.20 1.53
C GLY A 309 1.71 -22.70 0.29
N PHE A 310 1.34 -21.52 -0.20
CA PHE A 310 1.98 -20.90 -1.34
C PHE A 310 3.42 -20.42 -1.04
N ILE A 311 3.65 -19.78 0.11
CA ILE A 311 4.99 -19.37 0.56
C ILE A 311 5.89 -20.59 0.71
N LYS A 312 5.42 -21.65 1.36
CA LYS A 312 6.18 -22.89 1.58
C LYS A 312 6.63 -23.51 0.25
N LYS A 313 5.77 -23.49 -0.78
CA LYS A 313 6.10 -24.00 -2.12
C LYS A 313 7.20 -23.18 -2.82
N ASN A 314 7.31 -21.89 -2.51
CA ASN A 314 8.22 -20.95 -3.19
C ASN A 314 9.33 -20.42 -2.25
N ILE A 315 9.58 -21.10 -1.13
CA ILE A 315 10.42 -20.62 -0.04
C ILE A 315 11.83 -20.22 -0.47
N GLY A 316 12.43 -20.93 -1.44
CA GLY A 316 13.77 -20.63 -1.93
C GLY A 316 13.89 -19.25 -2.58
N ILE A 317 12.93 -18.87 -3.43
CA ILE A 317 12.91 -17.56 -4.10
C ILE A 317 12.58 -16.47 -3.08
N ILE A 318 11.55 -16.71 -2.27
CA ILE A 318 11.04 -15.76 -1.27
C ILE A 318 12.12 -15.45 -0.22
N SER A 319 12.74 -16.47 0.37
CA SER A 319 13.81 -16.32 1.35
C SER A 319 15.02 -15.59 0.76
N GLY A 320 15.38 -15.88 -0.49
CA GLY A 320 16.44 -15.17 -1.20
C GLY A 320 16.18 -13.67 -1.34
N ILE A 321 14.94 -13.26 -1.60
CA ILE A 321 14.56 -11.85 -1.73
C ILE A 321 14.49 -11.16 -0.38
N ILE A 322 13.91 -11.80 0.64
CA ILE A 322 13.90 -11.25 1.99
C ILE A 322 15.32 -11.07 2.52
N SER A 323 16.18 -12.07 2.31
CA SER A 323 17.58 -12.01 2.73
C SER A 323 18.34 -10.81 2.16
N LYS A 324 18.04 -10.39 0.92
CA LYS A 324 18.67 -9.23 0.27
C LYS A 324 18.07 -7.89 0.73
N ASN A 325 16.81 -7.88 1.15
CA ASN A 325 16.02 -6.66 1.42
C ASN A 325 15.43 -6.65 2.84
N ARG A 326 16.15 -7.20 3.83
CA ARG A 326 15.62 -7.39 5.19
C ARG A 326 15.14 -6.08 5.82
N GLU A 327 15.95 -5.04 5.74
CA GLU A 327 15.64 -3.75 6.37
C GLU A 327 14.33 -3.17 5.84
N ASP A 328 14.18 -3.10 4.52
CA ASP A 328 12.98 -2.53 3.91
C ASP A 328 11.72 -3.34 4.22
N ILE A 329 11.79 -4.68 4.12
CA ILE A 329 10.62 -5.54 4.38
C ILE A 329 10.23 -5.46 5.86
N VAL A 330 11.22 -5.45 6.75
CA VAL A 330 10.96 -5.29 8.18
C VAL A 330 10.36 -3.91 8.47
N GLU A 331 10.82 -2.85 7.80
CA GLU A 331 10.24 -1.50 7.97
C GLU A 331 8.79 -1.43 7.43
N ASP A 332 8.52 -2.03 6.27
CA ASP A 332 7.17 -2.13 5.71
C ASP A 332 6.21 -2.88 6.66
N MET A 333 6.69 -3.97 7.26
CA MET A 333 5.90 -4.78 8.20
C MET A 333 5.74 -4.13 9.57
N LYS A 334 6.73 -3.35 10.02
CA LYS A 334 6.79 -2.77 11.36
C LYS A 334 5.53 -1.98 11.68
N ASN A 335 5.08 -1.10 10.79
CA ASN A 335 3.95 -0.21 11.08
C ASN A 335 2.68 -0.98 11.42
N ARG A 336 2.35 -2.02 10.64
CA ARG A 336 1.17 -2.87 10.89
C ARG A 336 1.31 -3.71 12.15
N TYR A 337 2.49 -4.25 12.40
CA TYR A 337 2.76 -4.95 13.65
C TYR A 337 2.63 -4.05 14.87
N GLN A 338 3.12 -2.82 14.75
CA GLN A 338 3.10 -1.86 15.83
C GLN A 338 1.65 -1.57 16.22
N TYR A 339 0.74 -1.38 15.27
CA TYR A 339 -0.69 -1.24 15.58
C TYR A 339 -1.28 -2.47 16.32
N LEU A 340 -0.93 -3.70 15.90
CA LEU A 340 -1.36 -4.91 16.61
C LEU A 340 -0.81 -4.96 18.05
N MET A 341 0.43 -4.51 18.24
CA MET A 341 1.04 -4.41 19.57
C MET A 341 0.43 -3.29 20.41
N ASP A 342 0.14 -2.13 19.81
CA ASP A 342 -0.52 -0.99 20.44
C ASP A 342 -1.89 -1.43 20.97
N ASP A 343 -2.68 -2.16 20.16
CA ASP A 343 -3.99 -2.67 20.58
C ASP A 343 -3.88 -3.63 21.78
N ILE A 344 -2.90 -4.55 21.78
CA ILE A 344 -2.66 -5.47 22.90
C ILE A 344 -2.27 -4.71 24.16
N CYS A 345 -1.35 -3.75 24.04
CA CYS A 345 -0.89 -2.95 25.16
C CYS A 345 -1.98 -2.06 25.73
N THR A 346 -2.83 -1.52 24.87
CA THR A 346 -3.99 -0.73 25.26
C THR A 346 -4.95 -1.59 26.08
N GLN A 347 -5.25 -2.81 25.63
CA GLN A 347 -6.12 -3.72 26.38
C GLN A 347 -5.49 -4.12 27.72
N MET A 348 -4.18 -4.42 27.75
CA MET A 348 -3.48 -4.71 29.00
C MET A 348 -3.54 -3.56 30.00
N ALA A 349 -3.32 -2.33 29.52
CA ALA A 349 -3.40 -1.14 30.35
C ALA A 349 -4.83 -0.92 30.88
N GLU A 350 -5.85 -1.16 30.04
CA GLU A 350 -7.26 -1.11 30.44
C GLU A 350 -7.57 -2.11 31.56
N ASP A 351 -7.19 -3.38 31.36
CA ASP A 351 -7.45 -4.44 32.33
C ASP A 351 -6.72 -4.19 33.65
N TYR A 352 -5.46 -3.75 33.58
CA TYR A 352 -4.69 -3.35 34.75
C TYR A 352 -5.36 -2.18 35.48
N PHE A 353 -5.76 -1.14 34.75
CA PHE A 353 -6.42 0.05 35.29
C PHE A 353 -7.72 -0.34 36.00
N MET A 354 -8.57 -1.13 35.35
CA MET A 354 -9.84 -1.57 35.92
C MET A 354 -9.65 -2.38 37.19
N LYS A 355 -8.67 -3.30 37.20
CA LYS A 355 -8.46 -4.22 38.33
C LYS A 355 -7.75 -3.59 39.51
N ASN A 356 -6.78 -2.70 39.26
CA ASN A 356 -5.87 -2.21 40.30
C ASN A 356 -6.14 -0.76 40.71
N ILE A 357 -6.77 0.06 39.85
CA ILE A 357 -6.86 1.51 40.05
C ILE A 357 -8.31 1.99 40.12
N TYR A 358 -9.12 1.66 39.13
CA TYR A 358 -10.47 2.23 38.98
C TYR A 358 -11.36 1.98 40.21
N PHE A 359 -11.30 0.79 40.79
CA PHE A 359 -12.06 0.46 42.01
C PHE A 359 -11.32 0.81 43.32
N ASN A 360 -10.14 1.43 43.26
CA ASN A 360 -9.32 1.73 44.41
C ASN A 360 -9.08 3.25 44.57
N ASN A 361 -10.05 3.91 45.20
CA ASN A 361 -10.07 5.36 45.39
C ASN A 361 -8.82 5.91 46.13
N ASP A 362 -8.23 5.11 47.03
CA ASP A 362 -7.03 5.49 47.79
C ASP A 362 -5.78 5.57 46.89
N ILE A 363 -5.65 4.66 45.91
CA ILE A 363 -4.51 4.64 44.97
C ILE A 363 -4.56 5.85 44.04
N VAL A 364 -5.75 6.18 43.52
CA VAL A 364 -5.92 7.33 42.62
C VAL A 364 -5.57 8.62 43.35
N GLU A 365 -6.09 8.81 44.56
CA GLU A 365 -5.81 10.01 45.32
C GLU A 365 -4.34 10.15 45.74
N GLN A 366 -3.67 9.05 46.08
CA GLN A 366 -2.25 9.08 46.42
C GLN A 366 -1.39 9.46 45.21
N SER A 367 -1.65 8.86 44.05
CA SER A 367 -0.93 9.13 42.80
C SER A 367 -1.02 10.60 42.38
N VAL A 368 -2.21 11.20 42.55
CA VAL A 368 -2.46 12.62 42.24
C VAL A 368 -1.72 13.56 43.19
N LYS A 369 -1.60 13.20 44.48
CA LYS A 369 -0.86 14.03 45.45
C LYS A 369 0.64 14.06 45.17
N ASP A 370 1.16 12.98 44.59
CA ASP A 370 2.59 12.83 44.27
C ASP A 370 2.94 13.37 42.87
N ASP A 371 1.96 13.93 42.14
CA ASP A 371 2.04 14.33 40.72
C ASP A 371 2.54 13.18 39.79
N ASP A 372 2.40 11.93 40.22
CA ASP A 372 2.85 10.75 39.49
C ASP A 372 1.67 9.99 38.88
N LEU A 373 1.31 10.39 37.67
CA LEU A 373 0.25 9.76 36.88
C LEU A 373 0.82 8.80 35.82
N GLU A 374 2.14 8.55 35.86
CA GLU A 374 2.84 7.68 34.93
C GLU A 374 3.06 6.30 35.55
N ILE A 375 2.41 5.27 35.00
CA ILE A 375 2.52 3.90 35.49
C ILE A 375 3.43 3.12 34.56
N LYS A 376 4.60 2.72 35.06
CA LYS A 376 5.56 1.90 34.31
C LYS A 376 5.32 0.43 34.58
N LEU A 377 4.99 -0.31 33.53
CA LEU A 377 4.80 -1.75 33.58
C LEU A 377 5.82 -2.42 32.67
N SER A 378 6.35 -3.56 33.10
CA SER A 378 6.86 -4.56 32.16
C SER A 378 5.70 -5.24 31.45
N PHE A 379 5.97 -5.79 30.26
CA PHE A 379 4.99 -6.59 29.55
C PHE A 379 4.43 -7.73 30.41
N LEU A 380 5.29 -8.42 31.16
CA LEU A 380 4.89 -9.53 32.03
C LEU A 380 3.89 -9.09 33.11
N GLU A 381 4.18 -8.00 33.83
CA GLU A 381 3.28 -7.45 34.86
C GLU A 381 1.93 -7.02 34.28
N ALA A 382 1.94 -6.41 33.09
CA ALA A 382 0.71 -6.05 32.39
C ALA A 382 -0.09 -7.32 32.00
N SER A 383 0.60 -8.36 31.54
CA SER A 383 -0.01 -9.62 31.09
C SER A 383 -0.67 -10.45 32.17
N GLU A 384 -0.20 -10.36 33.43
CA GLU A 384 -0.79 -11.06 34.57
C GLU A 384 -2.21 -10.56 34.92
N ASN A 385 -2.60 -9.41 34.39
CA ASN A 385 -3.88 -8.78 34.67
C ASN A 385 -4.94 -8.99 33.60
N ILE A 386 -4.57 -9.62 32.48
CA ILE A 386 -5.45 -9.81 31.33
C ILE A 386 -6.54 -10.83 31.64
N GLU A 387 -7.78 -10.47 31.34
CA GLU A 387 -8.86 -11.44 31.23
C GLU A 387 -8.87 -11.99 29.80
N LEU A 388 -8.45 -13.26 29.64
CA LEU A 388 -8.46 -13.91 28.33
C LEU A 388 -9.90 -14.05 27.83
N ASP A 389 -10.24 -13.26 26.82
CA ASP A 389 -11.49 -13.33 26.07
C ASP A 389 -11.24 -13.62 24.58
N GLU A 390 -12.32 -13.82 23.82
CA GLU A 390 -12.25 -14.12 22.39
C GLU A 390 -11.53 -13.02 21.59
N ARG A 391 -11.64 -11.76 22.04
CA ARG A 391 -10.98 -10.62 21.38
C ARG A 391 -9.47 -10.69 21.57
N TYR A 392 -9.01 -10.93 22.78
CA TYR A 392 -7.59 -11.02 23.11
C TYR A 392 -6.93 -12.25 22.46
N GLU A 393 -7.64 -13.39 22.43
CA GLU A 393 -7.18 -14.59 21.72
C GLU A 393 -6.98 -14.34 20.22
N GLU A 394 -7.92 -13.63 19.59
CA GLU A 394 -7.83 -13.26 18.18
C GLU A 394 -6.64 -12.32 17.91
N MET A 395 -6.38 -11.35 18.78
CA MET A 395 -5.24 -10.44 18.64
C MET A 395 -3.89 -11.18 18.71
N ILE A 396 -3.73 -12.06 19.70
CA ILE A 396 -2.51 -12.90 19.80
C ILE A 396 -2.40 -13.86 18.62
N LYS A 397 -3.51 -14.45 18.16
CA LYS A 397 -3.52 -15.34 16.99
C LYS A 397 -2.93 -14.64 15.76
N ARG A 398 -3.28 -13.37 15.52
CA ARG A 398 -2.75 -12.56 14.40
C ARG A 398 -1.24 -12.36 14.49
N ILE A 399 -0.76 -11.93 15.65
CA ILE A 399 0.68 -11.72 15.90
C ILE A 399 1.44 -13.03 15.70
N ARG A 400 0.91 -14.14 16.24
CA ARG A 400 1.53 -15.46 16.10
C ARG A 400 1.66 -15.88 14.64
N ILE A 401 0.58 -15.72 13.84
CA ILE A 401 0.57 -16.09 12.42
C ILE A 401 1.70 -15.37 11.67
N ILE A 402 1.78 -14.05 11.83
CA ILE A 402 2.75 -13.27 11.09
C ILE A 402 4.18 -13.61 11.58
N THR A 403 4.34 -13.83 12.88
CA THR A 403 5.67 -14.02 13.46
C THR A 403 6.26 -15.37 13.09
N GLU A 404 5.46 -16.44 13.20
CA GLU A 404 5.85 -17.78 12.78
C GLU A 404 6.12 -17.84 11.28
N ARG A 405 5.33 -17.12 10.48
CA ARG A 405 5.56 -17.00 9.03
C ARG A 405 6.92 -16.37 8.74
N MET A 406 7.24 -15.23 9.36
CA MET A 406 8.52 -14.55 9.14
C MET A 406 9.70 -15.41 9.61
N LYS A 407 9.57 -16.03 10.80
CA LYS A 407 10.56 -16.95 11.38
C LYS A 407 10.85 -18.14 10.47
N ALA A 408 9.81 -18.70 9.84
CA ALA A 408 9.94 -19.81 8.91
C ALA A 408 10.62 -19.43 7.58
N ILE A 409 10.56 -18.16 7.18
CA ILE A 409 11.10 -17.69 5.90
C ILE A 409 12.54 -17.17 6.03
N ASP A 410 12.79 -16.29 7.00
CA ASP A 410 14.10 -15.71 7.28
C ASP A 410 14.21 -15.34 8.75
N TYR A 411 14.90 -16.18 9.52
CA TYR A 411 15.07 -16.01 10.97
C TYR A 411 15.71 -14.67 11.34
N LYS A 412 16.66 -14.17 10.55
CA LYS A 412 17.33 -12.88 10.85
C LYS A 412 16.38 -11.71 10.64
N ALA A 413 15.57 -11.76 9.59
CA ALA A 413 14.56 -10.72 9.35
C ALA A 413 13.48 -10.75 10.46
N TYR A 414 13.14 -11.94 10.96
CA TYR A 414 12.32 -12.10 12.16
C TYR A 414 12.95 -11.46 13.40
N GLU A 415 14.23 -11.73 13.71
CA GLU A 415 14.92 -11.10 14.85
C GLU A 415 14.95 -9.57 14.71
N MET A 416 15.20 -9.06 13.51
CA MET A 416 15.16 -7.62 13.23
C MET A 416 13.79 -7.02 13.48
N LEU A 417 12.71 -7.70 13.08
CA LEU A 417 11.34 -7.26 13.32
C LEU A 417 11.05 -7.19 14.82
N LEU A 418 11.38 -8.24 15.59
CA LEU A 418 11.20 -8.23 17.05
C LEU A 418 11.96 -7.08 17.71
N ASN A 419 13.21 -6.85 17.32
CA ASN A 419 14.02 -5.76 17.85
C ASN A 419 13.44 -4.38 17.53
N LYS A 420 12.80 -4.20 16.38
CA LYS A 420 12.12 -2.93 16.04
C LYS A 420 10.82 -2.71 16.81
N LEU A 421 10.18 -3.79 17.26
CA LEU A 421 8.94 -3.74 18.06
C LEU A 421 9.21 -3.69 19.56
N ALA A 422 10.42 -4.04 19.99
CA ALA A 422 10.89 -3.88 21.36
C ALA A 422 11.06 -2.39 21.68
N THR A 423 9.98 -1.79 22.17
CA THR A 423 9.89 -0.37 22.53
C THR A 423 8.94 -0.19 23.71
N THR A 424 8.85 1.05 24.18
CA THR A 424 7.82 1.47 25.13
C THR A 424 6.54 1.83 24.39
N TYR A 425 5.43 1.27 24.83
CA TYR A 425 4.07 1.53 24.35
C TYR A 425 3.35 2.40 25.37
N LEU A 426 2.61 3.40 24.88
CA LEU A 426 1.91 4.37 25.70
C LEU A 426 0.40 4.18 25.57
N SER A 427 -0.31 4.13 26.69
CA SER A 427 -1.77 4.13 26.73
C SER A 427 -2.29 5.15 27.74
N TYR A 428 -3.36 5.85 27.40
CA TYR A 428 -3.92 6.93 28.21
C TYR A 428 -5.32 6.53 28.72
N HIS A 429 -5.53 6.60 30.03
CA HIS A 429 -6.79 6.16 30.64
C HIS A 429 -7.34 7.24 31.58
N PRO A 430 -8.57 7.73 31.34
CA PRO A 430 -9.22 8.64 32.25
C PRO A 430 -9.68 7.91 33.52
N GLY A 431 -9.36 8.49 34.67
CA GLY A 431 -9.82 8.07 35.98
C GLY A 431 -10.60 9.18 36.68
N MET A 432 -11.36 8.78 37.69
CA MET A 432 -12.17 9.70 38.47
C MET A 432 -12.16 9.24 39.92
N TYR A 433 -11.95 10.17 40.84
CA TYR A 433 -11.98 9.86 42.28
C TYR A 433 -12.70 10.93 43.08
N MET A 434 -13.16 10.54 44.26
CA MET A 434 -13.75 11.45 45.24
C MET A 434 -12.66 11.86 46.24
N SER A 435 -12.31 13.15 46.24
CA SER A 435 -11.39 13.74 47.22
C SER A 435 -11.97 13.74 48.64
N TRP A 436 -11.13 13.94 49.66
CA TRP A 436 -11.57 14.12 51.07
C TRP A 436 -12.63 15.22 51.25
N ASP A 437 -12.62 16.22 50.38
CA ASP A 437 -13.60 17.33 50.37
C ASP A 437 -14.89 16.98 49.62
N GLN A 438 -15.08 15.72 49.22
CA GLN A 438 -16.20 15.20 48.43
C GLN A 438 -16.35 15.85 47.05
N ASN A 439 -15.26 16.43 46.52
CA ASN A 439 -15.23 16.87 45.14
C ASN A 439 -14.80 15.71 44.24
N GLN A 440 -15.52 15.56 43.13
CA GLN A 440 -15.12 14.69 42.04
C GLN A 440 -13.94 15.32 41.30
N VAL A 441 -12.87 14.56 41.12
CA VAL A 441 -11.67 15.00 40.42
C VAL A 441 -11.42 14.04 39.27
N ASP A 442 -11.34 14.59 38.05
CA ASP A 442 -10.99 13.85 36.84
C ASP A 442 -9.47 13.89 36.65
N VAL A 443 -8.88 12.74 36.33
CA VAL A 443 -7.43 12.56 36.19
C VAL A 443 -7.15 11.67 34.98
N GLU A 444 -5.98 11.80 34.37
CA GLU A 444 -5.57 10.94 33.25
C GLU A 444 -4.28 10.21 33.62
N PHE A 445 -4.33 8.88 33.57
CA PHE A 445 -3.17 8.02 33.80
C PHE A 445 -2.49 7.72 32.48
N THR A 446 -1.16 7.80 32.46
CA THR A 446 -0.33 7.38 31.33
C THR A 446 0.36 6.06 31.68
N PHE A 447 0.00 4.99 30.99
CA PHE A 447 0.66 3.69 31.13
C PHE A 447 1.80 3.59 30.14
N CYS A 448 2.99 3.24 30.64
CA CYS A 448 4.20 2.99 29.87
C CYS A 448 4.54 1.50 29.95
N ILE A 449 4.15 0.72 28.94
CA ILE A 449 4.43 -0.72 28.88
C ILE A 449 5.72 -0.93 28.10
N ASN A 450 6.75 -1.44 28.78
CA ASN A 450 8.02 -1.77 28.16
C ASN A 450 8.02 -3.20 27.62
N ILE A 451 8.30 -3.35 26.33
CA ILE A 451 8.35 -4.66 25.66
C ILE A 451 9.77 -4.93 25.19
N THR A 452 10.26 -6.13 25.50
CA THR A 452 11.51 -6.68 25.00
C THR A 452 11.27 -7.72 23.90
N GLY A 453 12.33 -8.09 23.17
CA GLY A 453 12.24 -9.18 22.18
C GLY A 453 11.82 -10.53 22.80
N ASP A 454 12.23 -10.80 24.05
CA ASP A 454 11.90 -12.02 24.78
C ASP A 454 10.42 -12.03 25.24
N ASP A 455 9.87 -10.85 25.55
CA ASP A 455 8.44 -10.70 25.86
C ASP A 455 7.59 -11.07 24.65
N LEU A 456 7.95 -10.59 23.45
CA LEU A 456 7.25 -10.92 22.20
C LEU A 456 7.27 -12.43 21.90
N GLU A 457 8.38 -13.12 22.16
CA GLU A 457 8.42 -14.58 22.07
C GLU A 457 7.48 -15.26 23.08
N SER A 458 7.32 -14.66 24.25
CA SER A 458 6.46 -15.18 25.31
C SER A 458 4.98 -15.01 24.96
N VAL A 459 4.58 -13.90 24.32
CA VAL A 459 3.21 -13.69 23.79
C VAL A 459 2.81 -14.79 22.84
N ILE A 460 3.70 -15.16 21.92
CA ILE A 460 3.45 -16.19 20.90
C ILE A 460 3.21 -17.56 21.54
N LYS A 461 3.88 -17.83 22.67
CA LYS A 461 3.76 -19.07 23.46
C LYS A 461 2.59 -19.07 24.44
N PHE A 462 1.97 -17.91 24.72
CA PHE A 462 0.95 -17.76 25.76
C PHE A 462 -0.37 -18.50 25.45
N ILE A 463 -0.63 -18.88 24.20
CA ILE A 463 -1.86 -19.56 23.72
C ILE A 463 -1.53 -20.91 23.02
N SER A 464 -0.38 -21.51 23.31
CA SER A 464 -0.07 -22.90 22.86
C SER A 464 -0.23 -23.88 24.00
#